data_AF-A0A915EAS1-F1
#
_entry.id   AF-A0A915EAS1-F1
#
_cell.length_a   1.000
_cell.length_b   1.000
_cell.length_c   1.000
_cell.angle_alpha   90.00
_cell.angle_beta   90.00
_cell.angle_gamma   90.00
#
_symmetry.space_group_name_H-M   'P 1'
#
loop_
_entity.id
_entity.type
_entity.pdbx_description
1 polymer ?
#
loop_
_entity_poly.entity_id
_entity_poly.type
_entity_poly.pdbx_seq_one_letter_code
_entity_poly.pdbx_strand_id
1 'polypeptide(L)'
;MYTRKSIKLATSEKIQLGNEQISEILDFHNELKREVGNGLNKNKHANIFAYNKLFLGVKYEGDTASNNYRYEWHPKLAIKATQILSECSTKWDCKGKVADCTVALRERIKEGTMGYNMHAFKPNYRSRKIRSGSQKTKFNEIAELAQMLHSPASYIGCAIYKCDSGKTRTLFLCVYDQQIKSLTKPSQLFESGKACESDKECTTHNNSACDFATGMCVRLPTATGVLVETSIKFFHYMALLFNSFRSRVSMGIAKDSNGSMLPSAANMYKLMHSIDHTTNYSLRIGSWCLPHTYVTQKNTHQYFYRLNHDDPLYHELTTGVAEQRRYDKLVLKAFKQWEKEMLSTQLSFTKSADPHTHQVPEIAQMIVGSHTNLGCSIHDCKPNNYILLVCVLEHKHAFFKHPHNYLPYQSGRPCMLDSDCTYFADSRCDVSSVCVKMEP
;
A
#
# COMPACT_ATOMS: atom_id res chain seq x y z
N MET A 1 32.60 -15.13 54.86
CA MET A 1 31.40 -15.46 54.05
C MET A 1 31.19 -14.38 52.99
N TYR A 2 31.62 -14.61 51.75
CA TYR A 2 31.23 -13.77 50.60
C TYR A 2 30.02 -14.41 49.94
N THR A 3 28.83 -13.82 50.13
CA THR A 3 27.61 -14.22 49.42
C THR A 3 27.75 -13.91 47.94
N ARG A 4 27.90 -14.94 47.10
CA ARG A 4 27.74 -14.84 45.65
C ARG A 4 26.30 -14.40 45.34
N LYS A 5 26.10 -13.14 44.94
CA LYS A 5 24.87 -12.73 44.27
C LYS A 5 24.77 -13.50 42.96
N SER A 6 23.82 -14.43 42.88
CA SER A 6 23.42 -15.07 41.64
C SER A 6 22.94 -14.00 40.66
N ILE A 7 23.71 -13.75 39.60
CA ILE A 7 23.31 -12.91 38.48
C ILE A 7 22.21 -13.68 37.75
N LYS A 8 20.94 -13.26 37.90
CA LYS A 8 19.89 -13.71 36.99
C LYS A 8 20.24 -13.19 35.60
N LEU A 9 20.61 -14.11 34.70
CA LEU A 9 20.71 -13.82 33.28
C LEU A 9 19.35 -13.32 32.80
N ALA A 10 19.32 -12.15 32.16
CA ALA A 10 18.10 -11.62 31.57
C ALA A 10 17.66 -12.56 30.44
N THR A 11 16.40 -12.99 30.46
CA THR A 11 15.82 -13.74 29.34
C THR A 11 15.19 -12.76 28.36
N SER A 12 15.38 -13.02 27.07
CA SER A 12 14.79 -12.22 25.98
C SER A 12 14.02 -13.13 25.04
N GLU A 13 12.83 -12.70 24.65
CA GLU A 13 11.95 -13.41 23.73
C GLU A 13 11.59 -12.48 22.58
N LYS A 14 11.86 -12.94 21.35
CA LYS A 14 11.46 -12.22 20.14
C LYS A 14 9.98 -12.44 19.90
N ILE A 15 9.22 -11.35 19.72
CA ILE A 15 7.87 -11.45 19.18
C ILE A 15 7.97 -11.45 17.65
N GLN A 16 7.48 -12.50 17.00
CA GLN A 16 7.42 -12.58 15.55
C GLN A 16 6.35 -11.65 15.02
N LEU A 17 6.73 -10.71 14.14
CA LEU A 17 5.79 -9.85 13.42
C LEU A 17 5.22 -10.63 12.24
N GLY A 18 3.91 -10.78 12.19
CA GLY A 18 3.18 -11.25 11.02
C GLY A 18 2.90 -10.11 10.02
N ASN A 19 2.30 -10.46 8.89
CA ASN A 19 2.02 -9.52 7.80
C ASN A 19 1.09 -8.38 8.24
N GLU A 20 0.10 -8.67 9.08
CA GLU A 20 -0.82 -7.66 9.63
C GLU A 20 -0.08 -6.61 10.47
N GLN A 21 0.77 -7.06 11.41
CA GLN A 21 1.58 -6.14 12.21
C GLN A 21 2.55 -5.30 11.37
N ILE A 22 3.15 -5.90 10.33
CA ILE A 22 4.03 -5.17 9.41
C ILE A 22 3.24 -4.11 8.65
N SER A 23 2.03 -4.43 8.18
CA SER A 23 1.14 -3.49 7.51
C SER A 23 0.81 -2.31 8.41
N GLU A 24 0.34 -2.55 9.65
CA GLU A 24 0.03 -1.49 10.60
C GLU A 24 1.22 -0.55 10.84
N ILE A 25 2.43 -1.11 10.93
CA ILE A 25 3.66 -0.33 11.11
C ILE A 25 3.91 0.57 9.90
N LEU A 26 3.84 0.01 8.69
CA LEU A 26 4.05 0.76 7.45
C LEU A 26 3.00 1.85 7.27
N ASP A 27 1.73 1.50 7.46
CA ASP A 27 0.59 2.41 7.30
C ASP A 27 0.73 3.61 8.23
N PHE A 28 1.10 3.38 9.48
CA PHE A 28 1.34 4.45 10.43
C PHE A 28 2.47 5.41 9.99
N HIS A 29 3.62 4.89 9.56
CA HIS A 29 4.76 5.72 9.15
C HIS A 29 4.47 6.46 7.84
N ASN A 30 3.83 5.79 6.89
CA ASN A 30 3.48 6.35 5.59
C ASN A 30 2.37 7.38 5.70
N GLU A 31 1.37 7.17 6.56
CA GLU A 31 0.36 8.17 6.85
C GLU A 31 1.00 9.46 7.38
N LEU A 32 1.89 9.32 8.36
CA LEU A 32 2.57 10.47 8.95
C LEU A 32 3.38 11.25 7.90
N LYS A 33 4.13 10.55 7.04
CA LYS A 33 4.86 11.18 5.92
C LYS A 33 3.94 11.84 4.92
N ARG A 34 2.82 11.19 4.55
CA ARG A 34 1.84 11.72 3.61
C ARG A 34 1.18 12.98 4.14
N GLU A 35 0.77 13.00 5.40
CA GLU A 35 0.12 14.16 6.00
C GLU A 35 1.05 15.38 6.00
N VAL A 36 2.36 15.19 6.24
CA VAL A 36 3.38 16.25 6.14
C VAL A 36 3.64 16.63 4.68
N GLY A 37 3.83 15.65 3.80
CA GLY A 37 4.12 15.86 2.39
C GLY A 37 3.03 16.63 1.65
N ASN A 38 1.76 16.40 2.00
CA ASN A 38 0.62 17.06 1.37
C ASN A 38 0.16 18.34 2.10
N GLY A 39 0.84 18.75 3.16
CA GLY A 39 0.45 19.93 3.94
C GLY A 39 -0.94 19.83 4.58
N LEU A 40 -1.48 18.61 4.74
CA LEU A 40 -2.86 18.33 5.19
C LEU A 40 -3.05 18.57 6.70
N ASN A 41 -1.99 18.93 7.41
CA ASN A 41 -1.93 18.87 8.87
C ASN A 41 -1.80 20.21 9.59
N LYS A 42 -2.39 21.27 9.03
CA LYS A 42 -2.31 22.65 9.58
C LYS A 42 -2.75 22.78 11.04
N ASN A 43 -3.68 21.92 11.53
CA ASN A 43 -4.28 22.05 12.87
C ASN A 43 -4.00 20.89 13.86
N LYS A 44 -3.69 19.68 13.39
CA LYS A 44 -3.50 18.49 14.28
C LYS A 44 -2.08 18.33 14.80
N HIS A 45 -1.08 18.80 14.05
CA HIS A 45 0.34 18.78 14.45
C HIS A 45 0.93 20.18 14.48
N ALA A 46 0.15 21.16 14.94
CA ALA A 46 0.57 22.55 15.08
C ALA A 46 1.89 22.70 15.85
N ASN A 47 2.26 21.73 16.69
CA ASN A 47 3.54 21.70 17.41
C ASN A 47 4.76 21.34 16.56
N ILE A 48 4.63 20.52 15.50
CA ILE A 48 5.74 20.26 14.55
C ILE A 48 6.02 21.53 13.75
N PHE A 49 4.96 22.17 13.26
CA PHE A 49 5.05 23.46 12.56
C PHE A 49 5.48 24.61 13.48
N ALA A 50 5.03 24.62 14.74
CA ALA A 50 5.47 25.58 15.74
C ALA A 50 6.94 25.35 16.15
N TYR A 51 7.41 24.11 16.24
CA TYR A 51 8.82 23.79 16.47
C TYR A 51 9.69 24.29 15.30
N ASN A 52 9.25 24.07 14.05
CA ASN A 52 9.93 24.58 12.86
C ASN A 52 9.96 26.12 12.82
N LYS A 53 8.86 26.78 13.19
CA LYS A 53 8.76 28.25 13.29
C LYS A 53 9.65 28.82 14.42
N LEU A 54 9.77 28.12 15.55
CA LEU A 54 10.55 28.55 16.73
C LEU A 54 12.06 28.24 16.65
N PHE A 55 12.47 27.16 15.97
CA PHE A 55 13.87 26.69 16.00
C PHE A 55 14.59 26.68 14.65
N LEU A 56 13.86 26.60 13.54
CA LEU A 56 14.47 26.53 12.20
C LEU A 56 14.30 27.83 11.41
N GLY A 57 13.55 28.80 11.92
CA GLY A 57 13.40 30.15 11.33
C GLY A 57 12.61 30.17 10.03
N VAL A 58 11.93 29.08 9.66
CA VAL A 58 11.21 28.97 8.39
C VAL A 58 9.71 29.17 8.60
N LYS A 59 9.12 30.12 7.87
CA LYS A 59 7.67 30.29 7.74
C LYS A 59 7.12 29.18 6.84
N TYR A 60 6.75 28.05 7.42
CA TYR A 60 6.10 26.93 6.73
C TYR A 60 4.57 27.12 6.62
N GLU A 61 4.10 28.26 6.12
CA GLU A 61 2.68 28.40 5.78
C GLU A 61 2.44 27.90 4.36
N GLY A 62 2.23 26.59 4.22
CA GLY A 62 1.76 25.99 2.95
C GLY A 62 2.77 25.11 2.20
N ASP A 63 3.99 24.92 2.69
CA ASP A 63 4.94 24.07 1.97
C ASP A 63 4.63 22.58 2.20
N THR A 64 4.32 21.92 1.10
CA THR A 64 4.37 20.47 0.91
C THR A 64 5.83 19.99 0.88
N ALA A 65 6.05 18.67 0.91
CA ALA A 65 7.39 18.09 0.74
C ALA A 65 7.55 17.47 -0.65
N SER A 66 8.51 17.97 -1.44
CA SER A 66 8.96 17.27 -2.64
C SER A 66 9.85 16.09 -2.25
N ASN A 67 9.99 15.12 -3.15
CA ASN A 67 10.86 13.96 -2.91
C ASN A 67 10.56 13.25 -1.58
N ASN A 68 9.27 13.11 -1.25
CA ASN A 68 8.83 12.46 -0.02
C ASN A 68 8.58 10.97 -0.26
N TYR A 69 9.52 10.13 0.15
CA TYR A 69 9.46 8.70 -0.14
C TYR A 69 8.60 7.93 0.85
N ARG A 70 7.71 7.11 0.34
CA ARG A 70 7.00 6.06 1.07
C ARG A 70 8.01 5.04 1.60
N TYR A 71 7.79 4.57 2.82
CA TYR A 71 8.50 3.45 3.40
C TYR A 71 7.98 2.12 2.88
N GLU A 72 8.93 1.24 2.58
CA GLU A 72 8.72 -0.18 2.36
C GLU A 72 9.42 -1.02 3.42
N TRP A 73 8.86 -2.19 3.71
CA TRP A 73 9.46 -3.10 4.68
C TRP A 73 10.72 -3.75 4.11
N HIS A 74 11.81 -3.72 4.85
CA HIS A 74 13.07 -4.31 4.44
C HIS A 74 13.57 -5.36 5.45
N PRO A 75 13.61 -6.66 5.09
CA PRO A 75 13.96 -7.74 6.01
C PRO A 75 15.33 -7.57 6.69
N LYS A 76 16.35 -7.09 5.98
CA LYS A 76 17.69 -6.86 6.60
C LYS A 76 17.65 -5.78 7.70
N LEU A 77 16.80 -4.76 7.56
CA LEU A 77 16.65 -3.73 8.59
C LEU A 77 15.89 -4.29 9.80
N ALA A 78 14.90 -5.15 9.58
CA ALA A 78 14.20 -5.86 10.66
C ALA A 78 15.10 -6.85 11.41
N ILE A 79 16.00 -7.54 10.69
CA ILE A 79 17.04 -8.38 11.31
C ILE A 79 18.00 -7.51 12.13
N LYS A 80 18.42 -6.36 11.61
CA LYS A 80 19.26 -5.41 12.37
C LYS A 80 18.54 -4.91 13.63
N ALA A 81 17.26 -4.55 13.54
CA ALA A 81 16.45 -4.18 14.69
C ALA A 81 16.37 -5.33 15.72
N THR A 82 16.20 -6.56 15.24
CA THR A 82 16.20 -7.79 16.05
C THR A 82 17.52 -7.96 16.80
N GLN A 83 18.66 -7.79 16.12
CA GLN A 83 19.99 -7.89 16.71
C GLN A 83 20.19 -6.86 17.83
N ILE A 84 19.81 -5.61 17.58
CA ILE A 84 19.92 -4.52 18.57
C ILE A 84 19.05 -4.80 19.82
N LEU A 85 17.85 -5.33 19.63
CA LEU A 85 16.94 -5.62 20.75
C LEU A 85 17.32 -6.87 21.54
N SER A 86 18.05 -7.82 20.93
CA SER A 86 18.40 -9.10 21.57
C SER A 86 19.19 -8.95 22.86
N GLU A 87 19.93 -7.85 23.00
CA GLU A 87 20.72 -7.54 24.20
C GLU A 87 19.86 -7.11 25.40
N CYS A 88 18.57 -6.78 25.19
CA CYS A 88 17.68 -6.20 26.20
C CYS A 88 18.28 -4.99 26.94
N SER A 89 19.27 -4.34 26.33
CA SER A 89 19.87 -3.11 26.83
C SER A 89 18.92 -1.95 26.56
N THR A 90 18.97 -0.96 27.45
CA THR A 90 18.30 0.34 27.23
C THR A 90 19.32 1.46 27.00
N LYS A 91 20.60 1.11 27.02
CA LYS A 91 21.72 1.98 26.68
C LYS A 91 22.27 1.45 25.37
N TRP A 92 21.55 1.70 24.29
CA TRP A 92 22.09 1.43 22.97
C TRP A 92 23.12 2.50 22.69
N ASP A 93 24.37 2.07 22.54
CA ASP A 93 25.48 2.95 22.21
C ASP A 93 25.36 3.37 20.73
N CYS A 94 24.41 4.27 20.46
CA CYS A 94 24.18 4.87 19.15
C CYS A 94 25.25 5.94 18.85
N LYS A 95 26.50 5.67 19.26
CA LYS A 95 27.65 6.59 19.29
C LYS A 95 27.84 7.24 17.92
N GLY A 96 27.28 8.42 17.74
CA GLY A 96 27.49 9.30 16.58
C GLY A 96 26.61 9.04 15.35
N LYS A 97 25.65 8.11 15.38
CA LYS A 97 24.72 7.85 14.26
C LYS A 97 23.33 7.57 14.81
N VAL A 98 22.50 8.61 14.86
CA VAL A 98 21.13 8.62 15.42
C VAL A 98 20.16 7.65 14.70
N ALA A 99 20.58 7.05 13.60
CA ALA A 99 19.77 6.18 12.75
C ALA A 99 20.01 4.68 12.94
N ASP A 100 20.84 4.26 13.90
CA ASP A 100 20.84 2.84 14.32
C ASP A 100 19.68 2.52 15.26
N CYS A 101 19.10 3.50 15.94
CA CYS A 101 17.94 3.32 16.80
C CYS A 101 17.10 4.58 16.82
N THR A 102 15.91 4.58 16.23
CA THR A 102 15.11 5.83 16.24
C THR A 102 13.69 5.67 16.73
N VAL A 103 13.34 4.52 17.29
CA VAL A 103 12.16 4.40 18.13
C VAL A 103 12.45 3.37 19.19
N ALA A 104 12.33 3.71 20.48
CA ALA A 104 12.40 2.71 21.54
C ALA A 104 11.21 2.91 22.48
N LEU A 105 10.10 2.21 22.22
CA LEU A 105 9.05 2.14 23.24
C LEU A 105 9.58 1.36 24.43
N ARG A 106 9.40 1.97 25.60
CA ARG A 106 9.83 1.44 26.88
C ARG A 106 8.63 1.31 27.81
N GLU A 107 7.52 0.73 27.34
CA GLU A 107 6.39 0.34 28.22
C GLU A 107 5.40 -0.63 27.54
N ARG A 108 4.58 -1.29 28.39
CA ARG A 108 3.80 -2.53 28.14
C ARG A 108 2.94 -2.52 26.86
N ILE A 109 3.51 -2.90 25.72
CA ILE A 109 2.73 -3.34 24.56
C ILE A 109 2.05 -4.65 24.98
N LYS A 110 0.72 -4.61 25.18
CA LYS A 110 -0.09 -5.84 25.24
C LYS A 110 -0.19 -6.39 23.82
N GLU A 111 -0.06 -7.71 23.65
CA GLU A 111 -0.39 -8.37 22.39
C GLU A 111 -1.81 -7.93 21.95
N GLY A 112 -1.94 -7.51 20.70
CA GLY A 112 -3.21 -7.00 20.13
C GLY A 112 -3.47 -5.50 20.27
N THR A 113 -2.55 -4.68 20.82
CA THR A 113 -2.72 -3.21 20.91
C THR A 113 -1.71 -2.40 20.11
N MET A 114 -1.09 -3.01 19.08
CA MET A 114 -0.02 -2.38 18.30
C MET A 114 -0.46 -1.04 17.68
N GLY A 115 -1.56 -0.99 16.94
CA GLY A 115 -2.11 0.27 16.40
C GLY A 115 -2.34 1.35 17.47
N TYR A 116 -2.90 0.99 18.64
CA TYR A 116 -3.11 1.93 19.75
C TYR A 116 -1.80 2.47 20.35
N ASN A 117 -0.78 1.61 20.48
CA ASN A 117 0.53 2.01 20.99
C ASN A 117 1.34 2.79 19.95
N MET A 118 1.12 2.55 18.66
CA MET A 118 1.69 3.36 17.60
C MET A 118 1.09 4.76 17.58
N HIS A 119 -0.21 4.90 17.85
CA HIS A 119 -0.82 6.21 18.11
C HIS A 119 -0.24 6.92 19.33
N ALA A 120 0.33 6.22 20.31
CA ALA A 120 1.08 6.87 21.39
C ALA A 120 2.39 7.53 20.90
N PHE A 121 2.89 7.17 19.70
CA PHE A 121 3.95 7.90 18.99
C PHE A 121 3.45 9.12 18.24
N LYS A 122 2.13 9.33 18.03
CA LYS A 122 1.61 10.67 17.75
C LYS A 122 1.67 11.37 19.09
N PRO A 123 2.72 12.13 19.39
CA PRO A 123 3.00 12.45 20.77
C PRO A 123 1.87 13.31 21.30
N ASN A 124 1.64 13.22 22.60
CA ASN A 124 0.99 14.26 23.38
C ASN A 124 1.85 15.56 23.33
N TYR A 125 2.21 16.05 22.15
CA TYR A 125 2.86 17.34 21.94
C TYR A 125 1.96 18.48 22.42
N ARG A 126 0.64 18.25 22.54
CA ARG A 126 -0.28 19.18 23.18
C ARG A 126 0.03 19.45 24.66
N SER A 127 0.72 18.55 25.39
CA SER A 127 0.90 18.70 26.85
C SER A 127 2.34 18.90 27.32
N ARG A 128 3.36 18.60 26.51
CA ARG A 128 4.75 18.98 26.85
C ARG A 128 5.01 20.41 26.39
N LYS A 129 4.82 21.39 27.30
CA LYS A 129 5.51 22.69 27.18
C LYS A 129 6.99 22.38 26.94
N ILE A 130 7.49 22.63 25.73
CA ILE A 130 8.92 22.56 25.41
C ILE A 130 9.59 23.53 26.40
N ARG A 131 10.20 22.99 27.45
CA ARG A 131 10.91 23.82 28.44
C ARG A 131 12.05 24.52 27.71
N SER A 132 12.39 25.73 28.14
CA SER A 132 13.51 26.51 27.64
C SER A 132 14.85 25.84 28.02
N GLY A 133 15.15 24.68 27.43
CA GLY A 133 16.42 23.97 27.54
C GLY A 133 17.35 24.28 26.37
N SER A 134 18.61 23.86 26.50
CA SER A 134 19.63 23.92 25.45
C SER A 134 19.18 23.23 24.15
N GLN A 135 19.72 23.65 23.01
CA GLN A 135 19.43 23.09 21.67
C GLN A 135 19.65 21.56 21.61
N LYS A 136 20.64 21.04 22.37
CA LYS A 136 20.97 19.61 22.48
C LYS A 136 19.88 18.80 23.20
N THR A 137 19.26 19.35 24.24
CA THR A 137 18.14 18.71 24.96
C THR A 137 16.86 18.64 24.13
N LYS A 138 16.63 19.64 23.26
CA LYS A 138 15.45 19.69 22.38
C LYS A 138 15.59 18.78 21.15
N PHE A 139 16.82 18.59 20.65
CA PHE A 139 17.13 17.64 19.57
C PHE A 139 16.66 16.21 19.91
N ASN A 140 16.94 15.72 21.13
CA ASN A 140 16.55 14.38 21.55
C ASN A 140 15.03 14.19 21.65
N GLU A 141 14.24 15.26 21.84
CA GLU A 141 12.79 15.18 22.00
C GLU A 141 12.03 15.02 20.68
N ILE A 142 12.67 15.34 19.54
CA ILE A 142 12.05 15.25 18.21
C ILE A 142 12.82 14.36 17.22
N ALA A 143 14.01 13.85 17.59
CA ALA A 143 14.83 13.01 16.71
C ALA A 143 14.07 11.76 16.21
N GLU A 144 13.25 11.15 17.06
CA GLU A 144 12.42 10.00 16.73
C GLU A 144 11.42 10.33 15.62
N LEU A 145 10.62 11.37 15.82
CA LEU A 145 9.66 11.87 14.85
C LEU A 145 10.34 12.35 13.57
N ALA A 146 11.47 13.04 13.69
CA ALA A 146 12.21 13.53 12.54
C ALA A 146 12.67 12.37 11.66
N GLN A 147 13.21 11.29 12.23
CA GLN A 147 13.61 10.15 11.42
C GLN A 147 12.42 9.50 10.73
N MET A 148 11.26 9.38 11.39
CA MET A 148 10.03 8.91 10.75
C MET A 148 9.63 9.80 9.57
N LEU A 149 9.83 11.11 9.68
CA LEU A 149 9.50 12.10 8.65
C LEU A 149 10.61 12.34 7.61
N HIS A 150 11.74 11.63 7.69
CA HIS A 150 12.88 11.87 6.81
C HIS A 150 12.55 11.51 5.36
N SER A 151 12.34 12.52 4.51
CA SER A 151 11.83 12.36 3.14
C SER A 151 12.67 11.42 2.27
N PRO A 152 14.01 11.43 2.33
CA PRO A 152 14.86 10.52 1.56
C PRO A 152 14.83 9.06 2.03
N ALA A 153 14.40 8.77 3.25
CA ALA A 153 14.36 7.40 3.75
C ALA A 153 13.23 6.62 3.06
N SER A 154 13.55 5.45 2.50
CA SER A 154 12.63 4.67 1.65
C SER A 154 12.36 3.26 2.18
N TYR A 155 13.16 2.80 3.15
CA TYR A 155 12.99 1.49 3.76
C TYR A 155 12.98 1.57 5.29
N ILE A 156 12.16 0.72 5.89
CA ILE A 156 12.05 0.54 7.33
C ILE A 156 12.07 -0.95 7.67
N GLY A 157 12.63 -1.31 8.81
CA GLY A 157 12.44 -2.64 9.38
C GLY A 157 12.42 -2.54 10.89
N CYS A 158 11.43 -3.18 11.50
CA CYS A 158 11.20 -3.10 12.93
C CYS A 158 11.23 -4.48 13.61
N ALA A 159 11.38 -4.48 14.93
CA ALA A 159 11.34 -5.67 15.76
C ALA A 159 10.70 -5.36 17.12
N ILE A 160 10.13 -6.40 17.75
CA ILE A 160 9.60 -6.34 19.11
C ILE A 160 10.23 -7.46 19.95
N TYR A 161 10.66 -7.12 21.17
CA TYR A 161 11.23 -8.05 22.13
C TYR A 161 10.57 -7.91 23.50
N LYS A 162 10.23 -9.04 24.12
CA LYS A 162 9.95 -9.11 25.56
C LYS A 162 11.27 -9.37 26.28
N CYS A 163 11.58 -8.52 27.25
CA CYS A 163 12.82 -8.53 28.01
C CYS A 163 12.53 -8.68 29.50
N ASP A 164 13.07 -9.73 30.10
CA ASP A 164 12.91 -10.05 31.52
C ASP A 164 14.22 -9.86 32.27
N SER A 165 14.46 -8.62 32.69
CA SER A 165 15.62 -8.21 33.52
C SER A 165 15.17 -7.79 34.93
N GLY A 166 14.34 -8.63 35.56
CA GLY A 166 13.74 -8.36 36.89
C GLY A 166 12.46 -7.52 36.86
N LYS A 167 12.11 -6.91 35.73
CA LYS A 167 10.78 -6.40 35.38
C LYS A 167 10.53 -6.69 33.89
N THR A 168 9.42 -7.32 33.55
CA THR A 168 9.03 -7.56 32.15
C THR A 168 8.83 -6.24 31.43
N ARG A 169 9.55 -6.06 30.32
CA ARG A 169 9.44 -4.89 29.45
C ARG A 169 9.30 -5.36 28.01
N THR A 170 8.46 -4.69 27.25
CA THR A 170 8.42 -4.86 25.80
C THR A 170 9.20 -3.71 25.17
N LEU A 171 10.15 -4.05 24.30
CA LEU A 171 10.92 -3.11 23.51
C LEU A 171 10.46 -3.19 22.06
N PHE A 172 10.24 -2.05 21.42
CA PHE A 172 9.95 -1.95 19.99
C PHE A 172 10.97 -1.01 19.37
N LEU A 173 11.56 -1.44 18.26
CA LEU A 173 12.60 -0.71 17.55
C LEU A 173 12.37 -0.74 16.05
N CYS A 174 12.48 0.42 15.41
CA CYS A 174 12.54 0.55 13.96
C CYS A 174 13.91 1.08 13.52
N VAL A 175 14.41 0.52 12.42
CA VAL A 175 15.65 0.89 11.74
C VAL A 175 15.32 1.30 10.31
N TYR A 176 16.00 2.33 9.83
CA TYR A 176 15.74 2.96 8.53
C TYR A 176 16.97 2.85 7.61
N ASP A 177 16.77 2.91 6.29
CA ASP A 177 17.87 2.87 5.31
C ASP A 177 18.69 4.17 5.24
N GLN A 178 18.04 5.32 5.41
CA GLN A 178 18.70 6.63 5.42
C GLN A 178 18.68 7.29 6.78
N GLN A 179 19.69 8.12 7.04
CA GLN A 179 19.99 8.68 8.34
C GLN A 179 19.93 10.19 8.33
N ILE A 180 19.22 10.78 9.29
CA ILE A 180 19.39 12.19 9.61
C ILE A 180 20.73 12.37 10.32
N LYS A 181 21.72 12.94 9.62
CA LYS A 181 23.05 13.21 10.18
C LYS A 181 23.08 14.40 11.13
N SER A 182 22.14 15.34 10.95
CA SER A 182 21.99 16.55 11.76
C SER A 182 20.58 17.13 11.54
N LEU A 183 20.02 17.83 12.54
CA LEU A 183 18.80 18.65 12.42
C LEU A 183 19.14 20.15 12.51
N THR A 184 20.34 20.52 12.05
CA THR A 184 20.79 21.91 12.05
C THR A 184 20.09 22.74 10.97
N LYS A 185 19.50 22.09 9.94
CA LYS A 185 18.70 22.74 8.90
C LYS A 185 17.45 21.92 8.56
N PRO A 186 16.29 22.56 8.30
CA PRO A 186 15.06 21.86 7.94
C PRO A 186 15.16 21.06 6.63
N SER A 187 15.99 21.50 5.67
CA SER A 187 16.27 20.77 4.42
C SER A 187 16.91 19.39 4.65
N GLN A 188 17.37 19.10 5.86
CA GLN A 188 17.88 17.78 6.25
C GLN A 188 16.74 16.79 6.57
N LEU A 189 15.52 17.28 6.79
CA LEU A 189 14.35 16.45 7.03
C LEU A 189 13.61 16.16 5.72
N PHE A 190 13.26 17.22 4.99
CA PHE A 190 12.61 17.16 3.69
C PHE A 190 12.91 18.43 2.88
N GLU A 191 12.79 18.34 1.55
CA GLU A 191 12.87 19.49 0.65
C GLU A 191 11.48 20.13 0.52
N SER A 192 11.37 21.45 0.72
CA SER A 192 10.13 22.18 0.44
C SER A 192 9.82 22.10 -1.05
N GLY A 193 8.62 21.65 -1.40
CA GLY A 193 8.20 21.53 -2.79
C GLY A 193 6.89 20.76 -2.90
N LYS A 194 6.28 20.74 -4.09
CA LYS A 194 5.02 20.00 -4.29
C LYS A 194 5.22 18.50 -4.08
N ALA A 195 4.19 17.86 -3.52
CA ALA A 195 4.06 16.42 -3.59
C ALA A 195 4.13 15.99 -5.06
N CYS A 196 4.66 14.80 -5.33
CA CYS A 196 4.91 14.40 -6.70
C CYS A 196 3.59 14.30 -7.49
N GLU A 197 3.61 14.76 -8.74
CA GLU A 197 2.52 14.61 -9.69
C GLU A 197 2.94 13.81 -10.93
N SER A 198 4.22 13.43 -11.01
CA SER A 198 4.79 12.59 -12.06
C SER A 198 6.03 11.85 -11.57
N ASP A 199 6.36 10.72 -12.21
CA ASP A 199 7.55 9.92 -11.86
C ASP A 199 8.86 10.73 -11.94
N LYS A 200 8.91 11.73 -12.84
CA LYS A 200 10.10 12.57 -13.08
C LYS A 200 10.44 13.47 -11.88
N GLU A 201 9.48 13.71 -10.99
CA GLU A 201 9.67 14.54 -9.80
C GLU A 201 10.30 13.76 -8.64
N CYS A 202 10.38 12.43 -8.74
CA CYS A 202 11.02 11.57 -7.75
C CYS A 202 12.49 11.36 -8.09
N THR A 203 13.34 12.29 -7.65
CA THR A 203 14.73 12.42 -8.09
C THR A 203 15.77 11.95 -7.07
N THR A 204 15.42 11.84 -5.79
CA THR A 204 16.37 11.42 -4.74
C THR A 204 16.97 10.04 -4.95
N HIS A 205 16.16 9.07 -5.41
CA HIS A 205 16.63 7.72 -5.70
C HIS A 205 16.44 7.43 -7.19
N ASN A 206 17.43 6.78 -7.79
CA ASN A 206 17.27 6.22 -9.14
C ASN A 206 16.16 5.16 -9.14
N ASN A 207 15.49 5.02 -10.29
CA ASN A 207 14.39 4.08 -10.47
C ASN A 207 13.25 4.31 -9.45
N SER A 208 12.76 5.54 -9.40
CA SER A 208 11.64 5.92 -8.54
C SER A 208 10.42 6.27 -9.39
N ALA A 209 9.26 6.21 -8.76
CA ALA A 209 7.98 6.59 -9.36
C ALA A 209 7.12 7.34 -8.37
N CYS A 210 6.14 8.08 -8.89
CA CYS A 210 5.19 8.79 -8.07
C CYS A 210 3.96 7.92 -7.81
N ASP A 211 3.62 7.70 -6.55
CA ASP A 211 2.34 7.15 -6.14
C ASP A 211 1.28 8.25 -6.18
N PHE A 212 0.54 8.32 -7.29
CA PHE A 212 -0.32 9.47 -7.57
C PHE A 212 -1.55 9.56 -6.66
N ALA A 213 -1.96 8.48 -5.98
CA ALA A 213 -3.02 8.56 -4.98
C ALA A 213 -2.56 9.28 -3.71
N THR A 214 -1.29 9.16 -3.35
CA THR A 214 -0.75 9.71 -2.10
C THR A 214 0.12 10.94 -2.30
N GLY A 215 0.65 11.17 -3.51
CA GLY A 215 1.63 12.21 -3.81
C GLY A 215 3.04 11.88 -3.27
N MET A 216 3.27 10.63 -2.87
CA MET A 216 4.56 10.18 -2.34
C MET A 216 5.40 9.52 -3.43
N CYS A 217 6.71 9.71 -3.35
CA CYS A 217 7.66 8.97 -4.17
C CYS A 217 7.81 7.55 -3.64
N VAL A 218 8.09 6.62 -4.54
CA VAL A 218 8.27 5.21 -4.25
C VAL A 218 9.53 4.76 -4.93
N ARG A 219 10.41 4.10 -4.18
CA ARG A 219 11.62 3.51 -4.73
C ARG A 219 11.27 2.16 -5.32
N LEU A 220 11.37 2.03 -6.63
CA LEU A 220 10.99 0.79 -7.30
C LEU A 220 12.08 -0.27 -7.16
N PRO A 221 11.72 -1.55 -6.98
CA PRO A 221 12.71 -2.61 -7.06
C PRO A 221 13.28 -2.71 -8.48
N THR A 222 14.42 -3.38 -8.59
CA THR A 222 14.97 -3.73 -9.89
C THR A 222 14.02 -4.71 -10.60
N ALA A 223 13.72 -4.44 -11.87
CA ALA A 223 12.93 -5.36 -12.68
C ALA A 223 13.66 -6.71 -12.81
N THR A 224 12.99 -7.79 -12.41
CA THR A 224 13.51 -9.16 -12.44
C THR A 224 12.58 -10.13 -13.16
N GLY A 225 11.34 -9.70 -13.44
CA GLY A 225 10.34 -10.45 -14.16
C GLY A 225 10.64 -10.49 -15.65
N VAL A 226 10.54 -11.70 -16.21
CA VAL A 226 10.56 -11.90 -17.65
C VAL A 226 9.12 -11.94 -18.13
N LEU A 227 8.75 -11.06 -19.05
CA LEU A 227 7.44 -11.11 -19.70
C LEU A 227 7.27 -12.44 -20.44
N VAL A 228 6.18 -13.14 -20.19
CA VAL A 228 5.93 -14.45 -20.82
C VAL A 228 4.62 -14.56 -21.60
N GLU A 229 3.66 -13.63 -21.38
CA GLU A 229 2.40 -13.60 -22.14
C GLU A 229 1.76 -12.20 -22.09
N THR A 230 1.36 -11.74 -23.28
CA THR A 230 0.65 -10.46 -23.53
C THR A 230 -0.02 -10.47 -24.91
N SER A 231 -0.33 -11.65 -25.45
CA SER A 231 -0.91 -11.77 -26.79
C SER A 231 -2.36 -11.31 -26.84
N ILE A 232 -2.84 -10.99 -28.04
CA ILE A 232 -4.25 -10.64 -28.29
C ILE A 232 -5.18 -11.75 -27.82
N LYS A 233 -4.81 -13.03 -28.01
CA LYS A 233 -5.59 -14.19 -27.57
C LYS A 233 -5.74 -14.20 -26.04
N PHE A 234 -4.65 -13.95 -25.33
CA PHE A 234 -4.66 -13.81 -23.87
C PHE A 234 -5.58 -12.67 -23.43
N PHE A 235 -5.48 -11.49 -24.05
CA PHE A 235 -6.34 -10.35 -23.73
C PHE A 235 -7.82 -10.60 -23.98
N HIS A 236 -8.15 -11.20 -25.12
CA HIS A 236 -9.53 -11.57 -25.43
C HIS A 236 -10.08 -12.52 -24.36
N TYR A 237 -9.29 -13.51 -23.92
CA TYR A 237 -9.74 -14.44 -22.90
C TYR A 237 -9.95 -13.75 -21.54
N MET A 238 -9.05 -12.85 -21.12
CA MET A 238 -9.24 -12.03 -19.92
C MET A 238 -10.50 -11.18 -20.01
N ALA A 239 -10.68 -10.43 -21.09
CA ALA A 239 -11.84 -9.57 -21.28
C ALA A 239 -13.15 -10.37 -21.30
N LEU A 240 -13.16 -11.58 -21.88
CA LEU A 240 -14.31 -12.47 -21.87
C LEU A 240 -14.71 -12.89 -20.45
N LEU A 241 -13.75 -13.27 -19.61
CA LEU A 241 -14.05 -13.67 -18.22
C LEU A 241 -14.62 -12.49 -17.41
N PHE A 242 -13.95 -11.33 -17.46
CA PHE A 242 -14.40 -10.13 -16.77
C PHE A 242 -15.79 -9.69 -17.24
N ASN A 243 -16.03 -9.62 -18.55
CA ASN A 243 -17.31 -9.18 -19.09
C ASN A 243 -18.44 -10.18 -18.89
N SER A 244 -18.15 -11.49 -18.95
CA SER A 244 -19.13 -12.52 -18.59
C SER A 244 -19.61 -12.36 -17.15
N PHE A 245 -18.68 -12.05 -16.23
CA PHE A 245 -19.06 -11.82 -14.85
C PHE A 245 -19.87 -10.52 -14.67
N ARG A 246 -19.43 -9.42 -15.28
CA ARG A 246 -20.15 -8.14 -15.26
C ARG A 246 -21.56 -8.25 -15.83
N SER A 247 -21.74 -9.03 -16.90
CA SER A 247 -23.04 -9.33 -17.49
C SER A 247 -23.95 -10.11 -16.51
N ARG A 248 -23.44 -11.16 -15.85
CA ARG A 248 -24.19 -11.88 -14.80
C ARG A 248 -24.62 -10.97 -13.64
N VAL A 249 -23.75 -10.05 -13.24
CA VAL A 249 -24.06 -9.05 -12.20
C VAL A 249 -25.11 -8.06 -12.71
N SER A 250 -24.97 -7.53 -13.92
CA SER A 250 -25.93 -6.58 -14.49
C SER A 250 -27.33 -7.16 -14.60
N MET A 251 -27.45 -8.43 -14.97
CA MET A 251 -28.73 -9.14 -15.04
C MET A 251 -29.28 -9.54 -13.66
N GLY A 252 -28.54 -9.34 -12.56
CA GLY A 252 -28.97 -9.73 -11.21
C GLY A 252 -29.03 -11.25 -11.00
N ILE A 253 -28.21 -12.01 -11.72
CA ILE A 253 -28.15 -13.49 -11.64
C ILE A 253 -26.85 -14.01 -10.99
N ALA A 254 -25.93 -13.12 -10.64
CA ALA A 254 -24.76 -13.45 -9.85
C ALA A 254 -25.16 -13.61 -8.37
N LYS A 255 -24.71 -14.70 -7.73
CA LYS A 255 -24.98 -15.00 -6.31
C LYS A 255 -23.78 -14.68 -5.45
N ASP A 256 -24.00 -14.05 -4.30
CA ASP A 256 -22.98 -13.91 -3.26
C ASP A 256 -22.69 -15.24 -2.54
N SER A 257 -21.74 -15.22 -1.60
CA SER A 257 -21.37 -16.38 -0.79
C SER A 257 -22.49 -16.94 0.09
N ASN A 258 -23.53 -16.15 0.39
CA ASN A 258 -24.72 -16.59 1.11
C ASN A 258 -25.79 -17.16 0.17
N GLY A 259 -25.54 -17.21 -1.13
CA GLY A 259 -26.48 -17.65 -2.15
C GLY A 259 -27.52 -16.60 -2.54
N SER A 260 -27.44 -15.39 -2.00
CA SER A 260 -28.32 -14.27 -2.33
C SER A 260 -27.94 -13.66 -3.67
N MET A 261 -28.92 -13.28 -4.48
CA MET A 261 -28.65 -12.59 -5.75
C MET A 261 -28.14 -11.19 -5.48
N LEU A 262 -27.08 -10.80 -6.18
CA LEU A 262 -26.65 -9.41 -6.25
C LEU A 262 -27.71 -8.58 -7.00
N PRO A 263 -27.91 -7.31 -6.63
CA PRO A 263 -28.87 -6.46 -7.34
C PRO A 263 -28.46 -6.30 -8.81
N SER A 264 -29.44 -6.20 -9.71
CA SER A 264 -29.17 -5.89 -11.10
C SER A 264 -28.52 -4.50 -11.23
N ALA A 265 -27.70 -4.32 -12.26
CA ALA A 265 -26.93 -3.10 -12.45
C ALA A 265 -27.38 -2.32 -13.70
N ALA A 266 -27.74 -1.06 -13.51
CA ALA A 266 -27.80 -0.08 -14.58
C ALA A 266 -26.39 0.45 -14.87
N ASN A 267 -26.15 0.89 -16.11
CA ASN A 267 -24.87 1.49 -16.52
C ASN A 267 -23.63 0.61 -16.21
N MET A 268 -23.75 -0.71 -16.39
CA MET A 268 -22.61 -1.63 -16.29
C MET A 268 -21.85 -1.63 -17.62
N TYR A 269 -20.65 -1.07 -17.67
CA TYR A 269 -19.89 -0.97 -18.91
C TYR A 269 -19.04 -2.20 -19.21
N LYS A 270 -18.86 -2.51 -20.49
CA LYS A 270 -17.97 -3.54 -20.99
C LYS A 270 -16.53 -3.08 -20.83
N LEU A 271 -15.69 -3.96 -20.30
CA LEU A 271 -14.25 -3.78 -20.25
C LEU A 271 -13.66 -4.11 -21.62
N MET A 272 -12.99 -3.13 -22.21
CA MET A 272 -12.26 -3.23 -23.46
C MET A 272 -10.77 -3.31 -23.16
N HIS A 273 -10.02 -3.97 -24.04
CA HIS A 273 -8.58 -4.03 -23.91
C HIS A 273 -7.97 -2.67 -24.30
N SER A 274 -7.20 -2.06 -23.39
CA SER A 274 -6.44 -0.83 -23.67
C SER A 274 -4.94 -1.09 -23.60
N ILE A 275 -4.30 -1.11 -24.78
CA ILE A 275 -2.87 -1.34 -24.95
C ILE A 275 -2.06 -0.19 -24.31
N ASP A 276 -2.50 1.05 -24.49
CA ASP A 276 -1.66 2.22 -24.25
C ASP A 276 -1.50 2.58 -22.77
N HIS A 277 -2.54 2.43 -21.96
CA HIS A 277 -2.49 2.80 -20.55
C HIS A 277 -2.47 1.59 -19.62
N THR A 278 -3.55 0.80 -19.60
CA THR A 278 -3.68 -0.31 -18.64
C THR A 278 -2.68 -1.45 -18.90
N THR A 279 -2.45 -1.82 -20.16
CA THR A 279 -1.51 -2.91 -20.50
C THR A 279 -0.07 -2.49 -20.25
N ASN A 280 0.36 -1.32 -20.74
CA ASN A 280 1.69 -0.77 -20.44
C ASN A 280 1.94 -0.66 -18.94
N TYR A 281 0.93 -0.25 -18.16
CA TYR A 281 1.08 -0.20 -16.72
C TYR A 281 1.21 -1.60 -16.10
N SER A 282 0.39 -2.57 -16.52
CA SER A 282 0.51 -3.97 -16.07
C SER A 282 1.90 -4.56 -16.38
N LEU A 283 2.46 -4.27 -17.55
CA LEU A 283 3.79 -4.72 -17.97
C LEU A 283 4.87 -4.15 -17.05
N ARG A 284 4.80 -2.85 -16.78
CA ARG A 284 5.74 -2.16 -15.91
C ARG A 284 5.74 -2.76 -14.51
N ILE A 285 4.57 -2.86 -13.87
CA ILE A 285 4.48 -3.33 -12.48
C ILE A 285 4.72 -4.83 -12.35
N GLY A 286 4.34 -5.64 -13.34
CA GLY A 286 4.60 -7.07 -13.34
C GLY A 286 6.08 -7.41 -13.46
N SER A 287 6.86 -6.59 -14.18
CA SER A 287 8.31 -6.76 -14.33
C SER A 287 9.08 -6.67 -13.01
N TRP A 288 8.48 -6.08 -11.97
CA TRP A 288 9.08 -5.97 -10.65
C TRP A 288 9.00 -7.24 -9.83
N CYS A 289 8.15 -8.19 -10.22
CA CYS A 289 7.96 -9.44 -9.48
C CYS A 289 7.68 -9.19 -8.00
N LEU A 290 6.62 -8.41 -7.77
CA LEU A 290 6.06 -8.14 -6.46
C LEU A 290 4.60 -8.62 -6.45
N PRO A 291 4.15 -9.31 -5.39
CA PRO A 291 2.78 -9.80 -5.31
C PRO A 291 1.75 -8.70 -4.98
N HIS A 292 2.17 -7.43 -4.91
CA HIS A 292 1.35 -6.23 -4.72
C HIS A 292 2.14 -5.03 -5.28
N THR A 293 1.48 -3.92 -5.67
CA THR A 293 2.24 -2.70 -6.02
C THR A 293 2.44 -1.76 -4.85
N TYR A 294 3.49 -0.97 -5.02
CA TYR A 294 3.83 0.17 -4.18
C TYR A 294 3.42 1.50 -4.81
N VAL A 295 3.05 1.51 -6.09
CA VAL A 295 2.68 2.70 -6.86
C VAL A 295 1.26 2.52 -7.35
N THR A 296 0.39 3.48 -7.06
CA THR A 296 -0.92 3.57 -7.70
C THR A 296 -0.88 4.63 -8.80
N GLN A 297 -1.23 4.26 -10.03
CA GLN A 297 -1.53 5.24 -11.08
C GLN A 297 -2.87 5.89 -10.76
N LYS A 298 -3.00 7.19 -11.08
CA LYS A 298 -4.30 7.86 -11.03
C LYS A 298 -5.30 7.00 -11.80
N ASN A 299 -6.50 6.85 -11.25
CA ASN A 299 -7.60 6.28 -11.98
C ASN A 299 -7.42 4.80 -12.37
N THR A 300 -6.62 4.04 -11.60
CA THR A 300 -6.44 2.60 -11.85
C THR A 300 -6.64 1.76 -10.60
N HIS A 301 -7.10 0.52 -10.83
CA HIS A 301 -7.09 -0.54 -9.84
C HIS A 301 -6.33 -1.76 -10.38
N GLN A 302 -5.79 -2.60 -9.51
CA GLN A 302 -4.89 -3.69 -9.90
C GLN A 302 -5.24 -5.00 -9.22
N TYR A 303 -5.16 -6.09 -9.98
CA TYR A 303 -5.30 -7.45 -9.51
C TYR A 303 -4.00 -8.21 -9.68
N PHE A 304 -3.58 -8.91 -8.63
CA PHE A 304 -2.39 -9.77 -8.63
C PHE A 304 -2.81 -11.21 -8.41
N TYR A 305 -2.17 -12.12 -9.13
CA TYR A 305 -2.25 -13.54 -8.87
C TYR A 305 -0.87 -14.16 -8.95
N ARG A 306 -0.46 -14.80 -7.86
CA ARG A 306 0.84 -15.45 -7.71
C ARG A 306 0.67 -16.96 -7.79
N LEU A 307 1.29 -17.58 -8.78
CA LEU A 307 1.40 -19.03 -8.91
C LEU A 307 2.77 -19.48 -8.40
N ASN A 308 2.81 -20.08 -7.22
CA ASN A 308 4.05 -20.54 -6.60
C ASN A 308 4.61 -21.81 -7.26
N HIS A 309 5.92 -22.04 -7.09
CA HIS A 309 6.59 -23.23 -7.62
C HIS A 309 6.06 -24.58 -7.15
N ASP A 310 5.42 -24.65 -5.98
CA ASP A 310 4.81 -25.85 -5.42
C ASP A 310 3.47 -26.19 -6.07
N ASP A 311 2.92 -25.29 -6.88
CA ASP A 311 1.72 -25.55 -7.66
C ASP A 311 2.04 -26.44 -8.88
N PRO A 312 1.31 -27.54 -9.12
CA PRO A 312 1.55 -28.40 -10.28
C PRO A 312 1.48 -27.65 -11.63
N LEU A 313 0.67 -26.59 -11.71
CA LEU A 313 0.57 -25.76 -12.91
C LEU A 313 1.86 -24.97 -13.18
N TYR A 314 2.66 -24.66 -12.16
CA TYR A 314 3.92 -23.94 -12.34
C TYR A 314 4.90 -24.74 -13.21
N HIS A 315 5.04 -26.04 -12.94
CA HIS A 315 5.89 -26.91 -13.75
C HIS A 315 5.38 -26.99 -15.20
N GLU A 316 4.07 -27.17 -15.41
CA GLU A 316 3.46 -27.18 -16.76
C GLU A 316 3.79 -25.91 -17.56
N LEU A 317 3.80 -24.75 -16.92
CA LEU A 317 4.06 -23.46 -17.58
C LEU A 317 5.55 -23.16 -17.78
N THR A 318 6.44 -23.78 -17.00
CA THR A 318 7.89 -23.47 -17.01
C THR A 318 8.74 -24.49 -17.77
N THR A 319 8.30 -25.74 -17.90
CA THR A 319 9.10 -26.81 -18.53
C THR A 319 8.67 -27.15 -19.97
N GLY A 320 7.61 -26.54 -20.50
CA GLY A 320 7.11 -26.78 -21.86
C GLY A 320 7.64 -25.82 -22.93
N VAL A 321 7.54 -26.22 -24.20
CA VAL A 321 7.74 -25.34 -25.37
C VAL A 321 6.71 -24.19 -25.30
N ALA A 322 7.10 -22.97 -25.66
CA ALA A 322 6.27 -21.77 -25.51
C ALA A 322 4.85 -21.93 -26.10
N GLU A 323 4.71 -22.60 -27.24
CA GLU A 323 3.43 -22.87 -27.91
C GLU A 323 2.50 -23.84 -27.15
N GLN A 324 3.03 -24.64 -26.24
CA GLN A 324 2.26 -25.57 -25.40
C GLN A 324 1.83 -24.97 -24.07
N ARG A 325 2.30 -23.76 -23.73
CA ARG A 325 2.02 -23.16 -22.42
C ARG A 325 0.54 -22.80 -22.29
N ARG A 326 -0.12 -23.46 -21.34
CA ARG A 326 -1.56 -23.34 -21.06
C ARG A 326 -1.85 -22.18 -20.11
N TYR A 327 -1.49 -20.96 -20.49
CA TYR A 327 -1.80 -19.77 -19.68
C TYR A 327 -3.32 -19.56 -19.48
N ASP A 328 -4.16 -20.17 -20.31
CA ASP A 328 -5.61 -20.25 -20.11
C ASP A 328 -5.98 -20.86 -18.76
N LYS A 329 -5.26 -21.88 -18.30
CA LYS A 329 -5.47 -22.49 -16.97
C LYS A 329 -5.12 -21.53 -15.84
N LEU A 330 -3.99 -20.82 -15.97
CA LEU A 330 -3.56 -19.83 -14.99
C LEU A 330 -4.58 -18.70 -14.87
N VAL A 331 -4.98 -18.15 -16.01
CA VAL A 331 -6.00 -17.10 -16.11
C VAL A 331 -7.31 -17.54 -15.44
N LEU A 332 -7.81 -18.74 -15.77
CA LEU A 332 -9.05 -19.23 -15.19
C LEU A 332 -8.94 -19.43 -13.67
N LYS A 333 -7.80 -19.93 -13.20
CA LYS A 333 -7.55 -20.15 -11.77
C LYS A 333 -7.51 -18.81 -11.02
N ALA A 334 -6.81 -17.82 -11.56
CA ALA A 334 -6.74 -16.47 -11.01
C ALA A 334 -8.11 -15.80 -10.96
N PHE A 335 -8.82 -15.82 -12.09
CA PHE A 335 -10.14 -15.20 -12.19
C PHE A 335 -11.14 -15.79 -11.20
N LYS A 336 -11.18 -17.13 -11.08
CA LYS A 336 -12.07 -17.81 -10.13
C LYS A 336 -11.75 -17.44 -8.69
N GLN A 337 -10.48 -17.25 -8.35
CA GLN A 337 -10.09 -16.78 -7.03
C GLN A 337 -10.60 -15.37 -6.77
N TRP A 338 -10.34 -14.43 -7.68
CA TRP A 338 -10.81 -13.04 -7.54
C TRP A 338 -12.33 -12.94 -7.49
N GLU A 339 -13.04 -13.69 -8.35
CA GLU A 339 -14.51 -13.76 -8.33
C GLU A 339 -15.01 -14.29 -6.98
N LYS A 340 -14.42 -15.38 -6.48
CA LYS A 340 -14.82 -15.97 -5.18
C LYS A 340 -14.60 -15.00 -4.03
N GLU A 341 -13.43 -14.36 -3.97
CA GLU A 341 -13.11 -13.37 -2.93
C GLU A 341 -14.10 -12.20 -2.98
N MET A 342 -14.45 -11.73 -4.19
CA MET A 342 -15.44 -10.67 -4.37
C MET A 342 -16.82 -11.09 -3.85
N LEU A 343 -17.32 -12.26 -4.26
CA LEU A 343 -18.62 -12.77 -3.83
C LEU A 343 -18.67 -13.12 -2.34
N SER A 344 -17.52 -13.40 -1.71
CA SER A 344 -17.40 -13.60 -0.27
C SER A 344 -17.44 -12.31 0.54
N THR A 345 -17.19 -11.18 -0.12
CA THR A 345 -17.22 -9.87 0.53
C THR A 345 -18.67 -9.43 0.71
N GLN A 346 -19.09 -9.17 1.94
CA GLN A 346 -20.42 -8.65 2.23
C GLN A 346 -20.55 -7.21 1.69
N LEU A 347 -20.97 -7.09 0.44
CA LEU A 347 -21.30 -5.80 -0.17
C LEU A 347 -22.67 -5.37 0.35
N SER A 348 -22.68 -4.45 1.32
CA SER A 348 -23.92 -3.85 1.80
C SER A 348 -24.44 -2.84 0.78
N PHE A 349 -25.37 -3.28 -0.09
CA PHE A 349 -26.08 -2.40 -1.03
C PHE A 349 -27.21 -1.58 -0.37
N THR A 350 -27.40 -1.69 0.96
CA THR A 350 -28.58 -1.19 1.68
C THR A 350 -28.28 -0.20 2.80
N LYS A 351 -27.02 0.07 3.13
CA LYS A 351 -26.63 1.03 4.19
C LYS A 351 -25.52 1.94 3.71
N SER A 352 -25.71 3.24 3.95
CA SER A 352 -24.65 4.25 3.95
C SER A 352 -23.55 3.76 4.89
N ALA A 353 -22.36 3.52 4.33
CA ALA A 353 -21.21 3.03 5.07
C ALA A 353 -20.73 4.08 6.08
N ASP A 354 -20.18 3.61 7.20
CA ASP A 354 -19.53 4.44 8.22
C ASP A 354 -18.44 5.34 7.59
N PRO A 355 -18.44 6.67 7.83
CA PRO A 355 -17.45 7.67 7.37
C PRO A 355 -15.97 7.28 7.45
N HIS A 356 -15.61 6.24 8.20
CA HIS A 356 -14.23 5.87 8.50
C HIS A 356 -13.72 4.58 7.81
N THR A 357 -14.56 3.85 7.07
CA THR A 357 -14.17 2.59 6.38
C THR A 357 -14.30 2.65 4.84
N HIS A 358 -14.34 3.88 4.30
CA HIS A 358 -14.75 4.21 2.93
C HIS A 358 -13.81 3.76 1.80
N GLN A 359 -13.79 2.46 1.52
CA GLN A 359 -13.31 1.94 0.24
C GLN A 359 -14.31 0.90 -0.25
N VAL A 360 -14.73 0.99 -1.52
CA VAL A 360 -15.22 -0.21 -2.22
C VAL A 360 -14.10 -1.23 -2.05
N PRO A 361 -14.36 -2.39 -1.42
CA PRO A 361 -13.32 -3.39 -1.19
C PRO A 361 -12.54 -3.57 -2.48
N GLU A 362 -11.21 -3.54 -2.43
CA GLU A 362 -10.33 -3.65 -3.61
C GLU A 362 -10.79 -4.77 -4.55
N ILE A 363 -11.27 -5.87 -3.97
CA ILE A 363 -11.79 -7.02 -4.68
C ILE A 363 -13.05 -6.77 -5.52
N ALA A 364 -13.89 -5.78 -5.20
CA ALA A 364 -15.12 -5.43 -5.92
C ALA A 364 -14.90 -4.59 -7.18
N GLN A 365 -13.66 -4.23 -7.51
CA GLN A 365 -13.33 -3.39 -8.67
C GLN A 365 -13.64 -4.08 -10.02
N MET A 366 -13.74 -5.41 -10.06
CA MET A 366 -14.18 -6.19 -11.23
C MET A 366 -15.59 -5.82 -11.72
N ILE A 367 -16.45 -5.37 -10.80
CA ILE A 367 -17.88 -5.11 -11.06
C ILE A 367 -18.20 -3.62 -10.99
N VAL A 368 -17.20 -2.75 -10.97
CA VAL A 368 -17.47 -1.31 -10.95
C VAL A 368 -18.07 -0.88 -12.27
N GLY A 369 -19.30 -0.34 -12.24
CA GLY A 369 -20.09 -0.10 -13.45
C GLY A 369 -19.39 0.82 -14.46
N SER A 370 -18.66 1.83 -13.97
CA SER A 370 -18.00 2.86 -14.78
C SER A 370 -16.63 2.47 -15.35
N HIS A 371 -16.08 1.30 -15.02
CA HIS A 371 -14.81 0.85 -15.59
C HIS A 371 -14.99 0.45 -17.05
N THR A 372 -14.06 0.86 -17.91
CA THR A 372 -14.12 0.59 -19.35
C THR A 372 -12.86 -0.04 -19.92
N ASN A 373 -11.73 0.05 -19.25
CA ASN A 373 -10.46 -0.45 -19.78
C ASN A 373 -9.84 -1.51 -18.86
N LEU A 374 -9.28 -2.55 -19.48
CA LEU A 374 -8.57 -3.65 -18.85
C LEU A 374 -7.25 -3.89 -19.59
N GLY A 375 -6.18 -4.08 -18.84
CA GLY A 375 -4.88 -4.49 -19.36
C GLY A 375 -4.21 -5.46 -18.39
N CYS A 376 -3.59 -6.51 -18.90
CA CYS A 376 -3.01 -7.57 -18.11
C CYS A 376 -1.66 -8.04 -18.67
N SER A 377 -0.85 -8.69 -17.86
CA SER A 377 0.37 -9.35 -18.31
C SER A 377 0.78 -10.48 -17.38
N ILE A 378 1.52 -11.46 -17.91
CA ILE A 378 2.08 -12.56 -17.13
C ILE A 378 3.61 -12.47 -17.17
N HIS A 379 4.23 -12.57 -15.99
CA HIS A 379 5.68 -12.49 -15.79
C HIS A 379 6.18 -13.73 -15.07
N ASP A 380 7.30 -14.28 -15.53
CA ASP A 380 8.05 -15.31 -14.83
C ASP A 380 9.06 -14.66 -13.87
N CYS A 381 8.87 -14.90 -12.57
CA CYS A 381 9.64 -14.32 -11.49
C CYS A 381 10.67 -15.32 -10.96
N LYS A 382 11.54 -15.81 -11.84
CA LYS A 382 12.52 -16.86 -11.53
C LYS A 382 13.35 -16.64 -10.26
N PRO A 383 13.89 -15.43 -9.96
CA PRO A 383 14.64 -15.23 -8.72
C PRO A 383 13.85 -15.55 -7.45
N ASN A 384 12.51 -15.53 -7.54
CA ASN A 384 11.59 -15.75 -6.44
C ASN A 384 10.76 -17.04 -6.59
N ASN A 385 11.00 -17.85 -7.63
CA ASN A 385 10.31 -19.12 -7.91
C ASN A 385 8.77 -19.02 -7.95
N TYR A 386 8.22 -18.09 -8.73
CA TYR A 386 6.78 -18.01 -8.99
C TYR A 386 6.46 -17.36 -10.34
N ILE A 387 5.24 -17.52 -10.84
CA ILE A 387 4.68 -16.78 -11.99
C ILE A 387 3.68 -15.75 -11.46
N LEU A 388 3.72 -14.53 -12.00
CA LEU A 388 2.84 -13.42 -11.63
C LEU A 388 1.92 -13.06 -12.78
N LEU A 389 0.61 -13.14 -12.56
CA LEU A 389 -0.39 -12.52 -13.43
C LEU A 389 -0.80 -11.20 -12.79
N VAL A 390 -0.75 -10.12 -13.57
CA VAL A 390 -1.20 -8.79 -13.16
C VAL A 390 -2.27 -8.31 -14.12
N CYS A 391 -3.35 -7.73 -13.58
CA CYS A 391 -4.33 -6.98 -14.35
C CYS A 391 -4.53 -5.58 -13.77
N VAL A 392 -4.84 -4.64 -14.63
CA VAL A 392 -5.09 -3.23 -14.33
C VAL A 392 -6.43 -2.87 -14.95
N LEU A 393 -7.31 -2.29 -14.14
CA LEU A 393 -8.57 -1.68 -14.57
C LEU A 393 -8.44 -0.16 -14.52
N GLU A 394 -8.97 0.55 -15.51
CA GLU A 394 -9.04 2.01 -15.49
C GLU A 394 -10.45 2.49 -15.09
N HIS A 395 -10.51 3.61 -14.38
CA HIS A 395 -11.74 4.23 -13.91
C HIS A 395 -11.72 5.76 -13.97
N LYS A 396 -12.79 6.39 -14.47
CA LYS A 396 -12.79 7.85 -14.72
C LYS A 396 -12.70 8.73 -13.46
N HIS A 397 -13.08 8.22 -12.28
CA HIS A 397 -13.06 8.99 -11.03
C HIS A 397 -12.10 8.41 -10.02
N ALA A 398 -11.17 9.20 -9.49
CA ALA A 398 -10.34 8.80 -8.35
C ALA A 398 -11.24 8.30 -7.20
N PHE A 399 -11.34 6.98 -7.01
CA PHE A 399 -12.07 6.33 -5.91
C PHE A 399 -11.74 6.96 -4.55
N PHE A 400 -10.56 7.56 -4.44
CA PHE A 400 -10.01 8.16 -3.23
C PHE A 400 -10.41 9.61 -2.97
N LYS A 401 -11.15 10.30 -3.86
CA LYS A 401 -11.47 11.74 -3.67
C LYS A 401 -12.82 12.04 -3.04
N HIS A 402 -13.76 11.09 -2.95
CA HIS A 402 -15.08 11.32 -2.35
C HIS A 402 -15.52 10.14 -1.46
N PRO A 403 -15.23 10.20 -0.14
CA PRO A 403 -15.48 9.11 0.80
C PRO A 403 -16.93 9.12 1.33
N HIS A 404 -17.95 9.27 0.47
CA HIS A 404 -19.35 9.15 0.90
C HIS A 404 -20.19 8.42 -0.17
N ASN A 405 -20.71 7.23 0.17
CA ASN A 405 -21.78 6.51 -0.54
C ASN A 405 -21.52 6.01 -1.98
N TYR A 406 -20.36 5.42 -2.28
CA TYR A 406 -20.16 4.76 -3.58
C TYR A 406 -20.41 3.25 -3.52
N LEU A 407 -21.51 2.82 -4.14
CA LEU A 407 -21.74 1.43 -4.53
C LEU A 407 -20.86 1.08 -5.75
N PRO A 408 -20.43 -0.18 -5.92
CA PRO A 408 -19.67 -0.59 -7.11
C PRO A 408 -20.40 -0.25 -8.42
N TYR A 409 -21.73 -0.32 -8.43
CA TYR A 409 -22.56 0.07 -9.55
C TYR A 409 -23.89 0.64 -9.06
N GLN A 410 -24.60 1.32 -9.96
CA GLN A 410 -25.95 1.80 -9.72
C GLN A 410 -26.93 0.62 -9.83
N SER A 411 -27.62 0.28 -8.74
CA SER A 411 -28.71 -0.70 -8.82
C SER A 411 -29.80 -0.20 -9.76
N GLY A 412 -30.26 -1.07 -10.65
CA GLY A 412 -31.26 -0.72 -11.65
C GLY A 412 -31.41 -1.78 -12.72
N ARG A 413 -32.30 -1.51 -13.68
CA ARG A 413 -32.52 -2.41 -14.82
C ARG A 413 -31.24 -2.46 -15.69
N PRO A 414 -30.84 -3.64 -16.19
CA PRO A 414 -29.79 -3.74 -17.20
C PRO A 414 -30.17 -2.98 -18.47
N CYS A 415 -29.19 -2.57 -19.27
CA CYS A 415 -29.50 -1.93 -20.54
C CYS A 415 -30.25 -2.92 -21.45
N MET A 416 -31.25 -2.40 -22.17
CA MET A 416 -31.92 -3.09 -23.27
C MET A 416 -31.88 -2.27 -24.56
N LEU A 417 -31.70 -0.95 -24.44
CA LEU A 417 -31.56 -0.01 -25.55
C LEU A 417 -30.32 0.86 -25.33
N ASP A 418 -29.77 1.43 -26.41
CA ASP A 418 -28.64 2.36 -26.33
C ASP A 418 -28.93 3.54 -25.40
N SER A 419 -30.18 4.02 -25.37
CA SER A 419 -30.63 5.10 -24.47
C SER A 419 -30.56 4.76 -22.98
N ASP A 420 -30.47 3.48 -22.62
CA ASP A 420 -30.32 3.05 -21.22
C ASP A 420 -28.88 3.27 -20.71
N CYS A 421 -27.91 3.49 -21.62
CA CYS A 421 -26.50 3.69 -21.32
C CYS A 421 -26.17 5.18 -21.21
N THR A 422 -26.34 5.74 -20.02
CA THR A 422 -26.36 7.19 -19.79
C THR A 422 -25.08 7.76 -19.19
N TYR A 423 -24.16 6.91 -18.74
CA TYR A 423 -22.97 7.36 -18.01
C TYR A 423 -21.89 7.98 -18.92
N PHE A 424 -21.66 7.39 -20.09
CA PHE A 424 -20.83 7.98 -21.14
C PHE A 424 -21.71 8.36 -22.33
N ALA A 425 -21.48 9.54 -22.92
CA ALA A 425 -22.18 9.97 -24.12
C ALA A 425 -21.99 8.97 -25.26
N ASP A 426 -23.01 8.86 -26.13
CA ASP A 426 -23.02 8.02 -27.33
C ASP A 426 -22.77 6.53 -27.09
N SER A 427 -22.96 6.06 -25.85
CA SER A 427 -22.85 4.65 -25.50
C SER A 427 -23.92 3.81 -26.16
N ARG A 428 -23.62 2.51 -26.34
CA ARG A 428 -24.57 1.52 -26.87
C ARG A 428 -24.81 0.41 -25.87
N CYS A 429 -25.96 -0.26 -25.99
CA CYS A 429 -26.20 -1.48 -25.23
C CYS A 429 -25.75 -2.71 -26.02
N ASP A 430 -24.88 -3.52 -25.43
CA ASP A 430 -24.49 -4.83 -25.96
C ASP A 430 -25.58 -5.87 -25.66
N VAL A 431 -25.70 -6.88 -26.52
CA VAL A 431 -26.65 -8.00 -26.35
C VAL A 431 -26.46 -8.78 -25.04
N SER A 432 -25.31 -8.66 -24.40
CA SER A 432 -25.03 -9.21 -23.07
C SER A 432 -25.48 -8.30 -21.92
N SER A 433 -26.34 -7.33 -22.19
CA SER A 433 -26.93 -6.42 -21.19
C SER A 433 -25.89 -5.57 -20.45
N VAL A 434 -24.82 -5.20 -21.13
CA VAL A 434 -23.79 -4.26 -20.64
C VAL A 434 -23.62 -3.12 -21.64
N CYS A 435 -23.29 -1.94 -21.16
CA CYS A 435 -23.05 -0.77 -21.99
C CYS A 435 -21.66 -0.82 -22.64
N VAL A 436 -21.53 -0.33 -23.85
CA VAL A 436 -20.26 -0.15 -24.55
C VAL A 436 -20.01 1.34 -24.68
N LYS A 437 -18.89 1.80 -24.13
CA LYS A 437 -18.43 3.17 -24.32
C LYS A 437 -17.90 3.29 -25.73
N MET A 438 -18.48 4.21 -26.52
CA MET A 438 -17.92 4.56 -27.82
C MET A 438 -16.75 5.54 -27.60
N GLU A 439 -15.64 5.31 -28.29
CA GLU A 439 -14.57 6.32 -28.35
C GLU A 439 -15.02 7.44 -29.30
N PRO A 440 -14.77 8.72 -28.96
CA PRO A 440 -15.07 9.84 -29.83
C PRO A 440 -14.25 9.84 -31.12
#